data_AF-A0A497LWW2-F1
#
_entry.id   AF-A0A497LWW2-F1
#
_cell.length_a   1.000
_cell.length_b   1.000
_cell.length_c   1.000
_cell.angle_alpha   90.00
_cell.angle_beta   90.00
_cell.angle_gamma   90.00
#
_symmetry.space_group_name_H-M   'P 1'
#
loop_
_entity.id
_entity.type
_entity.pdbx_description
1 polymer ?
#
loop_
_entity_poly.entity_id
_entity_poly.type
_entity_poly.pdbx_seq_one_letter_code
_entity_poly.pdbx_strand_id
1 'polypeptide(L)'
;MPVYKCPRCGRTVVLPEGTYYCKVCGPEVIMQKIEVTLGRKGRYWVFCAPFYYPRGGFEDFKGATDSLETARDYCKKQVREEPFTFCHIVDTEAMKIIEHFSSEELEEEEAKKGTKPWRETLRE
;
A
#
# COMPACT_ATOMS: atom_id res chain seq x y z
N MET A 1 7.40 -12.12 11.02
CA MET A 1 7.86 -11.89 12.40
C MET A 1 7.90 -10.39 12.64
N PRO A 2 7.29 -9.86 13.71
CA PRO A 2 7.32 -8.43 14.04
C PRO A 2 8.75 -7.94 14.30
N VAL A 3 8.94 -6.64 14.07
CA VAL A 3 10.22 -5.97 14.34
C VAL A 3 10.03 -5.02 15.52
N TYR A 4 10.99 -5.05 16.42
CA TYR A 4 11.01 -4.20 17.60
C TYR A 4 12.19 -3.24 17.52
N LYS A 5 11.98 -1.98 17.88
CA LYS A 5 12.99 -0.93 17.93
C LYS A 5 13.12 -0.39 19.35
N CYS A 6 14.35 -0.27 19.82
CA CYS A 6 14.63 0.40 21.09
C CYS A 6 14.47 1.92 20.92
N PRO A 7 13.65 2.60 21.74
CA PRO A 7 13.46 4.06 21.63
C PRO A 7 14.70 4.85 22.08
N ARG A 8 15.58 4.26 22.90
CA ARG A 8 16.76 4.95 23.45
C ARG A 8 18.00 4.84 22.55
N CYS A 9 18.34 3.64 22.07
CA CYS A 9 19.54 3.44 21.23
C CYS A 9 19.24 3.15 19.75
N GLY A 10 17.96 3.04 19.36
CA GLY A 10 17.58 2.78 17.96
C GLY A 10 17.80 1.35 17.47
N ARG A 11 18.37 0.45 18.28
CA ARG A 11 18.60 -0.96 17.93
C ARG A 11 17.30 -1.65 17.51
N THR A 12 17.34 -2.41 16.42
CA THR A 12 16.22 -3.19 15.89
C THR A 12 16.46 -4.70 16.03
N VAL A 13 15.39 -5.46 16.28
CA VAL A 13 15.41 -6.94 16.35
C VAL A 13 14.14 -7.52 15.76
N VAL A 14 14.23 -8.72 15.18
CA VAL A 14 13.09 -9.47 14.62
C VAL A 14 12.84 -10.66 15.52
N LEU A 15 11.71 -10.67 16.23
CA LEU A 15 11.37 -11.70 17.22
C LEU A 15 9.88 -12.07 17.10
N PRO A 16 9.42 -13.17 17.69
CA PRO A 16 8.00 -13.49 17.81
C PRO A 16 7.19 -12.40 18.54
N GLU A 17 5.88 -12.55 18.64
CA GLU A 17 5.08 -11.62 19.45
C GLU A 17 5.47 -11.74 20.93
N GLY A 18 5.76 -10.60 21.56
CA GLY A 18 6.11 -10.54 22.96
C GLY A 18 6.60 -9.16 23.40
N THR A 19 6.90 -9.05 24.69
CA THR A 19 7.53 -7.88 25.29
C THR A 19 9.03 -8.12 25.39
N TYR A 20 9.84 -7.22 24.81
CA TYR A 20 11.29 -7.38 24.76
C TYR A 20 11.99 -6.19 25.39
N TYR A 21 13.09 -6.47 26.11
CA TYR A 21 13.93 -5.47 26.73
C TYR A 21 15.19 -5.23 25.90
N CYS A 22 15.67 -3.99 25.88
CA CYS A 22 16.87 -3.67 25.12
C CYS A 22 18.13 -4.22 25.81
N LYS A 23 18.82 -5.16 25.16
CA LYS A 23 20.11 -5.71 25.64
C LYS A 23 21.20 -4.64 25.91
N VAL A 24 21.13 -3.49 25.22
CA VAL A 24 22.14 -2.43 25.32
C VAL A 24 21.78 -1.39 26.38
N CYS A 25 20.52 -0.98 26.44
CA CYS A 25 20.07 0.07 27.37
C CYS A 25 19.65 -0.47 28.74
N GLY A 26 19.54 -1.79 28.88
CA GLY A 26 19.13 -2.45 30.10
C GLY A 26 17.63 -2.78 30.16
N PRO A 27 17.21 -3.45 31.25
CA PRO A 27 15.85 -3.97 31.41
C PRO A 27 14.78 -2.89 31.61
N GLU A 28 15.17 -1.65 31.88
CA GLU A 28 14.23 -0.54 32.03
C GLU A 28 13.65 -0.05 30.69
N VAL A 29 14.28 -0.43 29.57
CA VAL A 29 13.88 0.04 28.25
C VAL A 29 13.19 -1.07 27.48
N ILE A 30 11.85 -0.98 27.44
CA ILE A 30 11.00 -1.85 26.62
C ILE A 30 11.12 -1.44 25.15
N MET A 31 11.40 -2.41 24.29
CA MET A 31 11.46 -2.20 22.86
C MET A 31 10.04 -2.06 22.30
N GLN A 32 9.84 -1.07 21.43
CA GLN A 32 8.55 -0.79 20.82
C GLN A 32 8.42 -1.60 19.54
N LYS A 33 7.28 -2.28 19.37
CA LYS A 33 6.92 -2.89 18.09
C LYS A 33 6.77 -1.77 17.08
N ILE A 34 7.54 -1.85 16.00
CA ILE A 34 7.40 -0.92 14.89
C ILE A 34 6.67 -1.63 13.77
N GLU A 35 5.69 -0.94 13.20
CA GLU A 35 5.20 -1.28 11.88
C GLU A 35 6.32 -0.95 10.92
N VAL A 36 7.12 -1.95 10.58
CA VAL A 36 7.99 -1.81 9.43
C VAL A 36 7.05 -1.87 8.24
N THR A 37 6.62 -0.69 7.79
CA THR A 37 6.48 -0.44 6.36
C THR A 37 7.88 -0.63 5.79
N LEU A 38 8.29 -1.89 5.69
CA LEU A 38 9.42 -2.27 4.88
C LEU A 38 9.10 -1.58 3.55
N GLY A 39 10.00 -0.73 3.08
CA GLY A 39 10.24 -0.70 1.66
C GLY A 39 10.62 -2.14 1.30
N ARG A 40 9.60 -2.99 1.14
CA ARG A 40 9.79 -4.39 0.82
C ARG A 40 10.43 -4.33 -0.55
N LYS A 41 11.60 -4.92 -0.67
CA LYS A 41 12.20 -5.24 -1.98
C LYS A 41 11.37 -6.36 -2.60
N GLY A 42 10.11 -6.07 -2.85
CA GLY A 42 9.12 -6.99 -3.36
C GLY A 42 8.60 -6.43 -4.67
N ARG A 43 8.23 -7.34 -5.56
CA ARG A 43 7.47 -6.97 -6.74
C ARG A 43 6.04 -6.67 -6.31
N TYR A 44 5.50 -5.57 -6.80
CA TYR A 44 4.13 -5.15 -6.62
C TYR A 44 3.39 -5.42 -7.92
N TRP A 45 2.24 -6.07 -7.84
CA TRP A 45 1.32 -6.26 -8.95
C TRP A 45 0.19 -5.26 -8.86
N VAL A 46 -0.16 -4.67 -10.00
CA VAL A 46 -1.28 -3.75 -10.10
C VAL A 46 -2.42 -4.42 -10.84
N PHE A 47 -3.59 -4.42 -10.22
CA PHE A 47 -4.83 -4.94 -10.79
C PHE A 47 -5.88 -3.84 -10.88
N CYS A 48 -6.45 -3.62 -12.07
CA CYS A 48 -7.49 -2.62 -12.31
C CYS A 48 -8.64 -3.22 -13.11
N ALA A 49 -9.88 -2.94 -12.70
CA ALA A 49 -11.05 -3.30 -13.50
C ALA A 49 -12.23 -2.33 -13.28
N PRO A 50 -13.16 -2.28 -14.25
CA PRO A 50 -14.41 -1.51 -14.14
C PRO A 50 -15.47 -2.19 -13.27
N PHE A 51 -15.30 -3.48 -12.94
CA PHE A 51 -16.17 -4.24 -12.06
C PHE A 51 -15.49 -5.52 -11.58
N TYR A 52 -15.96 -6.08 -10.47
CA TYR A 52 -15.53 -7.41 -10.01
C TYR A 52 -16.04 -8.49 -10.96
N TYR A 53 -15.16 -9.40 -11.39
CA TYR A 53 -15.52 -10.51 -12.27
C TYR A 53 -15.45 -11.86 -11.54
N PRO A 54 -16.56 -12.60 -11.41
CA PRO A 54 -16.64 -13.79 -10.55
C PRO A 54 -16.03 -15.06 -11.16
N ARG A 55 -15.70 -15.05 -12.46
CA ARG A 55 -15.19 -16.23 -13.18
C ARG A 55 -13.71 -16.52 -12.91
N GLY A 56 -13.04 -15.67 -12.14
CA GLY A 56 -11.59 -15.76 -11.90
C GLY A 56 -10.78 -15.43 -13.15
N GLY A 57 -9.47 -15.20 -12.98
CA GLY A 57 -8.57 -14.82 -14.07
C GLY A 57 -7.51 -13.81 -13.64
N PHE A 58 -6.77 -13.30 -14.62
CA PHE A 58 -5.79 -12.21 -14.49
C PHE A 58 -6.11 -11.08 -15.48
N GLU A 59 -7.38 -10.94 -15.89
CA GLU A 59 -7.79 -9.93 -16.89
C GLU A 59 -7.63 -8.48 -16.37
N ASP A 60 -7.71 -8.32 -15.06
CA ASP A 60 -7.48 -7.07 -14.36
C ASP A 60 -5.99 -6.79 -14.12
N PHE A 61 -5.08 -7.72 -14.39
CA PHE A 61 -3.64 -7.47 -14.22
C PHE A 61 -3.15 -6.43 -15.24
N LYS A 62 -2.61 -5.31 -14.75
CA LYS A 62 -2.11 -4.21 -15.58
C LYS A 62 -0.60 -4.09 -15.60
N GLY A 63 0.09 -4.60 -14.59
CA GLY A 63 1.54 -4.60 -14.60
C GLY A 63 2.18 -4.94 -13.27
N ALA A 64 3.51 -4.98 -13.29
CA ALA A 64 4.33 -5.23 -12.13
C ALA A 64 5.48 -4.23 -12.03
N THR A 65 5.83 -3.83 -10.82
CA THR A 65 6.96 -2.94 -10.53
C THR A 65 7.62 -3.32 -9.22
N ASP A 66 8.90 -3.03 -9.05
CA ASP A 66 9.63 -3.30 -7.81
C ASP A 66 9.61 -2.09 -6.85
N SER A 67 8.88 -1.02 -7.20
CA SER A 67 8.68 0.18 -6.38
C SER A 67 7.21 0.42 -6.05
N LEU A 68 6.90 0.52 -4.75
CA LEU A 68 5.55 0.82 -4.28
C LEU A 68 5.07 2.21 -4.75
N GLU A 69 5.96 3.20 -4.78
CA GLU A 69 5.64 4.55 -5.26
C GLU A 69 5.21 4.52 -6.73
N THR A 70 5.96 3.80 -7.56
CA THR A 70 5.61 3.62 -8.97
C THR A 70 4.28 2.87 -9.14
N ALA A 71 3.99 1.88 -8.30
CA ALA A 71 2.71 1.18 -8.33
C ALA A 71 1.53 2.11 -8.00
N ARG A 72 1.69 2.98 -6.99
CA ARG A 72 0.69 3.99 -6.59
C ARG A 72 0.44 4.99 -7.70
N ASP A 73 1.50 5.55 -8.28
CA ASP A 73 1.38 6.53 -9.37
C ASP A 73 0.69 5.90 -10.59
N TYR A 74 1.05 4.66 -10.92
CA TYR A 74 0.41 3.91 -11.99
C TYR A 74 -1.08 3.67 -11.70
N CYS A 75 -1.46 3.22 -10.49
CA CYS A 75 -2.87 3.06 -10.10
C CYS A 75 -3.66 4.37 -10.27
N LYS A 76 -3.15 5.48 -9.74
CA LYS A 76 -3.80 6.79 -9.83
C LYS A 76 -3.97 7.24 -11.28
N LYS A 77 -2.96 7.01 -12.13
CA LYS A 77 -3.04 7.28 -13.57
C LYS A 77 -4.12 6.43 -14.23
N GLN A 78 -4.14 5.12 -13.97
CA GLN A 78 -5.11 4.19 -14.57
C GLN A 78 -6.56 4.55 -14.18
N VAL A 79 -6.83 4.88 -12.92
CA VAL A 79 -8.18 5.28 -12.48
C VAL A 79 -8.62 6.61 -13.12
N ARG A 80 -7.68 7.48 -13.49
CA ARG A 80 -7.98 8.75 -14.16
C ARG A 80 -8.26 8.61 -15.65
N GLU A 81 -7.49 7.77 -16.34
CA GLU A 81 -7.51 7.66 -17.80
C GLU A 81 -8.52 6.62 -18.31
N GLU A 82 -8.87 5.63 -17.49
CA GLU A 82 -9.72 4.51 -17.87
C GLU A 82 -10.97 4.45 -16.97
N PRO A 83 -12.07 3.83 -17.43
CA PRO A 83 -13.32 3.71 -16.66
C PRO A 83 -13.23 2.64 -15.56
N PHE A 84 -12.06 2.49 -14.92
CA PHE A 84 -11.90 1.55 -13.81
C PHE A 84 -12.58 2.07 -12.55
N THR A 85 -13.26 1.18 -11.83
CA THR A 85 -13.90 1.48 -10.56
C THR A 85 -12.98 1.19 -9.39
N PHE A 86 -12.00 0.29 -9.56
CA PHE A 86 -11.01 -0.02 -8.55
C PHE A 86 -9.60 -0.29 -9.13
N CYS A 87 -8.59 -0.04 -8.29
CA CYS A 87 -7.21 -0.47 -8.45
C CYS A 87 -6.71 -1.12 -7.16
N HIS A 88 -6.05 -2.28 -7.27
CA HIS A 88 -5.38 -2.95 -6.16
C HIS A 88 -3.88 -3.01 -6.40
N ILE A 89 -3.12 -2.78 -5.33
CA ILE A 89 -1.70 -3.10 -5.28
C ILE A 89 -1.53 -4.35 -4.43
N VAL A 90 -1.00 -5.41 -5.04
CA VAL A 90 -0.69 -6.67 -4.39
C VAL A 90 0.81 -6.75 -4.15
N ASP A 91 1.20 -6.97 -2.90
CA ASP A 91 2.56 -7.35 -2.55
C ASP A 91 2.74 -8.85 -2.81
N THR A 92 3.62 -9.19 -3.75
CA THR A 92 3.88 -10.58 -4.15
C THR A 92 4.66 -11.39 -3.11
N GLU A 93 5.37 -10.77 -2.17
CA GLU A 93 6.06 -11.50 -1.11
C GLU A 93 5.08 -11.94 -0.03
N ALA A 94 4.19 -11.02 0.37
CA ALA A 94 3.17 -11.31 1.37
C ALA A 94 1.92 -11.99 0.78
N MET A 95 1.77 -11.95 -0.55
CA MET A 95 0.58 -12.36 -1.29
C MET A 95 -0.70 -11.72 -0.72
N LYS A 96 -0.64 -10.41 -0.50
CA LYS A 96 -1.74 -9.62 0.07
C LYS A 96 -1.94 -8.34 -0.70
N ILE A 97 -3.21 -7.91 -0.79
CA ILE A 97 -3.54 -6.55 -1.19
C ILE A 97 -3.04 -5.63 -0.06
N ILE A 98 -2.17 -4.70 -0.40
CA ILE A 98 -1.62 -3.72 0.54
C ILE A 98 -2.30 -2.36 0.40
N GLU A 99 -2.82 -2.04 -0.79
CA GLU A 99 -3.55 -0.80 -1.06
C GLU A 99 -4.71 -1.04 -2.04
N HIS A 100 -5.78 -0.29 -1.82
CA HIS A 100 -6.99 -0.24 -2.63
C HIS A 100 -7.26 1.23 -2.98
N PHE A 101 -7.61 1.48 -4.24
CA PHE A 101 -8.06 2.78 -4.72
C PHE A 101 -9.37 2.59 -5.46
N SER A 102 -10.45 3.19 -4.99
CA SER A 102 -11.67 3.32 -5.78
C SER A 102 -11.73 4.68 -6.50
N SER A 103 -12.46 4.74 -7.60
CA SER A 103 -12.69 6.03 -8.27
C SER A 103 -13.43 7.02 -7.39
N GLU A 104 -14.36 6.53 -6.55
CA GLU A 104 -15.17 7.35 -5.66
C GLU A 104 -14.32 8.03 -4.57
N GLU A 105 -13.42 7.28 -3.93
CA GLU A 105 -12.52 7.81 -2.89
C GLU A 105 -11.56 8.88 -3.43
N LEU A 106 -11.02 8.65 -4.64
CA LEU A 106 -10.11 9.60 -5.28
C LEU A 106 -10.83 10.89 -5.71
N GLU A 107 -12.06 10.80 -6.21
CA GLU A 107 -12.90 11.96 -6.52
C GLU A 107 -13.22 12.77 -5.25
N GLU A 108 -13.52 12.10 -4.13
CA GLU A 108 -13.80 12.76 -2.85
C GLU A 108 -12.56 13.49 -2.30
N GLU A 109 -11.37 12.91 -2.43
CA GLU A 109 -10.11 13.57 -2.05
C GLU A 109 -9.82 14.83 -2.86
N GLU A 110 -10.14 14.84 -4.16
CA GLU A 110 -9.93 16.00 -5.03
C GLU A 110 -10.98 17.10 -4.80
N ALA A 111 -12.23 16.72 -4.56
CA ALA A 111 -13.30 17.64 -4.18
C ALA A 111 -12.96 18.36 -2.86
N LYS A 112 -12.40 17.64 -1.86
CA LYS A 112 -11.89 18.23 -0.61
C LYS A 112 -10.73 19.20 -0.82
N LYS A 113 -9.95 19.04 -1.90
CA LYS A 113 -8.87 19.96 -2.29
C LYS A 113 -9.39 21.16 -3.10
N GLY A 114 -10.71 21.29 -3.29
CA GLY A 114 -11.32 22.39 -4.04
C GLY A 114 -11.10 22.31 -5.55
N THR A 115 -10.71 21.14 -6.07
CA THR A 115 -10.47 20.90 -7.49
C THR A 115 -11.72 20.30 -8.11
N LYS A 116 -12.08 20.70 -9.35
CA LYS A 116 -13.21 20.08 -10.06
C LYS A 116 -12.90 18.59 -10.34
N PRO A 117 -13.89 17.69 -10.25
CA PRO A 117 -13.68 16.27 -10.56
C PRO A 117 -13.20 16.07 -12.01
N TRP A 118 -12.10 15.34 -12.22
CA TRP A 118 -11.52 15.17 -13.56
C TRP A 118 -12.46 14.47 -14.57
N ARG A 119 -13.42 13.67 -14.10
CA ARG A 119 -14.43 13.02 -14.94
C ARG A 119 -15.47 13.98 -15.52
N GLU A 120 -15.67 15.15 -14.90
CA GLU A 120 -16.52 16.20 -15.47
C GLU A 120 -15.79 16.92 -16.61
N THR A 121 -14.47 17.11 -16.49
CA THR A 121 -13.65 17.76 -17.53
C THR A 121 -13.38 16.90 -18.77
N LEU A 122 -13.58 15.57 -18.71
CA LEU A 122 -13.41 14.66 -19.85
C LEU A 122 -14.64 14.54 -20.77
N ARG A 123 -15.76 15.18 -20.40
CA ARG A 123 -17.02 15.17 -21.18
C ARG A 123 -17.25 16.44 -22.03
N GLU A 124 -16.30 17.38 -22.01
CA GLU A 124 -16.28 18.60 -22.85
C GLU A 124 -15.33 18.42 -24.05
#